data_AF-A0A2M7PWI7-F1
#
_entry.id   AF-A0A2M7PWI7-F1
#
_cell.length_a   1.000
_cell.length_b   1.000
_cell.length_c   1.000
_cell.angle_alpha   90.00
_cell.angle_beta   90.00
_cell.angle_gamma   90.00
#
_symmetry.space_group_name_H-M   'P 1'
#
loop_
_entity.id
_entity.type
_entity.pdbx_description
1 polymer ?
#
loop_
_entity_poly.entity_id
_entity_poly.type
_entity_poly.pdbx_seq_one_letter_code
_entity_poly.pdbx_strand_id
1 'polypeptide(L)' 'MIAGIKIYVDGVESSAYTDSSAGTYVAMENTTTPVIVGGSLLSYGTPLYFLGSIKDVRIYNRALTSDEISQLYSLG' A
#
# COMPACT_ATOMS: atom_id res chain seq x y z
N MET A 1 -9.45 6.92 18.29
CA MET A 1 -9.39 5.99 17.14
C MET A 1 -8.48 6.63 16.12
N ILE A 2 -7.40 5.96 15.72
CA ILE A 2 -6.54 6.50 14.66
C ILE A 2 -7.24 6.16 13.35
N ALA A 3 -7.94 7.13 12.76
CA ALA A 3 -8.48 7.02 11.41
C ALA A 3 -7.30 7.20 10.43
N GLY A 4 -6.91 6.14 9.72
CA GLY A 4 -5.75 6.16 8.83
C GLY A 4 -5.57 4.87 8.03
N ILE A 5 -4.53 4.82 7.20
CA ILE A 5 -4.14 3.63 6.43
C ILE A 5 -3.61 2.55 7.38
N LYS A 6 -4.00 1.30 7.13
CA LYS A 6 -3.39 0.12 7.77
C LYS A 6 -2.44 -0.57 6.82
N ILE A 7 -1.28 -0.99 7.34
CA ILE A 7 -0.27 -1.74 6.60
C ILE A 7 -0.11 -3.09 7.27
N TYR A 8 -0.07 -4.15 6.47
CA TYR A 8 0.15 -5.51 6.94
C TYR A 8 1.41 -6.04 6.26
N VAL A 9 2.27 -6.71 7.04
CA VAL A 9 3.49 -7.38 6.56
C VAL A 9 3.40 -8.83 7.02
N ASP A 10 3.62 -9.77 6.10
CA ASP A 10 3.54 -11.22 6.36
C ASP A 10 2.23 -11.65 7.05
N GLY A 11 1.11 -11.03 6.64
CA GLY A 11 -0.23 -11.32 7.17
C GLY A 11 -0.56 -10.65 8.50
N VAL A 12 0.36 -9.89 9.12
CA VAL A 12 0.18 -9.28 10.45
C VAL A 12 0.09 -7.76 10.34
N GLU A 13 -0.85 -7.14 11.08
CA GLU A 13 -0.96 -5.67 11.13
C GLU A 13 0.33 -5.07 11.71
N SER A 14 1.03 -4.27 10.91
CA SER A 14 2.24 -3.60 11.35
C SER A 14 1.87 -2.49 12.32
N SER A 15 2.09 -2.74 13.62
CA SER A 15 1.82 -1.79 14.71
C SER A 15 2.88 -0.68 14.79
N ALA A 16 3.91 -0.72 13.95
CA ALA A 16 5.08 0.13 13.99
C ALA A 16 4.96 1.32 13.02
N TYR A 17 3.97 2.19 13.24
CA TYR A 17 4.04 3.57 12.76
C TYR A 17 3.55 4.51 13.87
N THR A 18 4.27 4.50 15.00
CA THR A 18 4.27 5.61 15.97
C THR A 18 5.25 6.70 15.54
N ASP A 19 5.42 6.93 14.25
CA ASP A 19 6.12 8.11 13.81
C ASP A 19 5.09 9.25 13.84
N SER A 20 5.30 10.20 14.74
CA SER A 20 4.55 11.46 14.85
C SER A 20 4.54 12.28 13.56
N SER A 21 5.23 11.82 12.51
CA SER A 21 5.22 12.35 11.16
C SER A 21 4.35 11.57 10.17
N ALA A 22 3.47 10.67 10.65
CA ALA A 22 2.39 10.12 9.82
C ALA A 22 1.47 11.30 9.43
N GLY A 23 1.72 11.89 8.25
CA GLY A 23 0.86 12.92 7.70
C GLY A 23 -0.59 12.44 7.75
N THR A 24 -1.50 13.33 8.12
CA THR A 24 -2.93 13.03 8.12
C THR A 24 -3.31 12.58 6.71
N TYR A 25 -3.51 11.28 6.51
CA TYR A 25 -4.03 10.77 5.26
C TYR A 25 -5.49 11.17 5.19
N VAL A 26 -5.78 12.19 4.37
CA VAL A 26 -7.14 12.72 4.20
C VAL A 26 -7.89 11.89 3.15
N ALA A 27 -7.28 11.63 2.01
CA ALA A 27 -7.82 10.82 0.92
C ALA A 27 -6.73 10.46 -0.10
N MET A 28 -7.01 9.48 -0.96
CA MET A 28 -6.21 9.24 -2.17
C MET A 28 -6.50 10.34 -3.18
N GLU A 29 -5.48 10.93 -3.78
CA GLU A 29 -5.70 11.92 -4.85
C GLU A 29 -6.25 11.24 -6.10
N ASN A 30 -7.30 11.82 -6.69
CA ASN A 30 -7.85 11.39 -7.97
C ASN A 30 -7.19 12.18 -9.10
N THR A 31 -6.07 11.67 -9.58
CA THR A 31 -5.29 12.28 -10.66
C THR A 31 -5.48 11.50 -11.98
N THR A 32 -4.96 12.03 -13.08
CA THR A 32 -4.92 11.32 -14.37
C THR A 32 -3.71 10.38 -14.50
N THR A 33 -2.86 10.27 -13.46
CA THR A 33 -1.68 9.41 -13.53
C THR A 33 -2.10 7.94 -13.49
N PRO A 34 -1.52 7.09 -14.36
CA PRO A 34 -1.82 5.65 -14.33
C PRO A 34 -1.36 5.02 -13.02
N VAL A 35 -2.00 3.92 -12.63
CA VAL A 35 -1.49 3.05 -11.56
C VAL A 35 -0.21 2.37 -12.05
N ILE A 36 0.85 2.44 -11.26
CA ILE A 36 2.16 1.86 -11.59
C ILE A 36 2.53 0.84 -10.53
N VAL A 37 2.91 -0.36 -10.97
CA VAL A 37 3.44 -1.42 -10.12
C VAL A 37 4.94 -1.53 -10.38
N GLY A 38 5.75 -1.56 -9.32
CA GLY A 38 7.21 -1.71 -9.44
C GLY A 38 7.95 -0.43 -9.84
N GLY A 39 7.33 0.74 -9.68
CA GLY A 39 8.01 2.02 -9.88
C GLY A 39 7.15 3.23 -9.60
N SER A 40 7.72 4.42 -9.79
CA SER A 40 7.04 5.71 -9.65
C SER A 40 7.49 6.68 -10.74
N LEU A 41 6.56 7.52 -11.21
CA LEU A 41 6.85 8.66 -12.08
C LEU A 41 6.94 9.92 -11.21
N LEU A 42 8.15 10.46 -11.05
CA LEU A 42 8.33 11.75 -10.40
C LEU A 42 8.04 12.87 -11.42
N SER A 43 7.35 13.93 -10.98
CA SER A 43 6.86 15.02 -11.85
C SER A 43 7.95 15.75 -12.68
N TYR A 44 9.24 15.55 -12.38
CA TYR A 44 10.36 16.30 -12.99
C TYR A 44 11.59 15.46 -13.39
N GLY A 45 11.54 14.13 -13.38
CA GLY A 45 12.74 13.36 -13.73
C GLY A 45 12.65 11.87 -13.49
N THR A 46 13.61 11.18 -14.12
CA THR A 46 13.80 9.73 -14.31
C THR A 46 12.96 8.83 -13.41
N PRO A 47 12.16 7.92 -13.99
CA PRO A 47 11.38 6.96 -13.22
C PRO A 47 12.26 6.15 -12.26
N LEU A 48 11.77 5.97 -11.04
CA LEU A 48 12.38 5.05 -10.09
C LEU A 48 11.73 3.69 -10.25
N TYR A 49 12.53 2.66 -10.50
CA TYR A 49 12.07 1.29 -10.66
C TYR A 49 12.53 0.42 -9.50
N PHE A 50 11.64 -0.48 -9.06
CA PHE A 50 11.98 -1.52 -8.11
C PHE A 50 12.85 -2.58 -8.79
N LEU A 51 14.04 -2.83 -8.24
CA LEU A 51 14.98 -3.83 -8.74
C LEU A 51 14.72 -5.18 -8.05
N GLY A 52 13.70 -5.90 -8.53
CA GLY A 52 13.33 -7.21 -8.02
C GLY A 52 12.15 -7.81 -8.78
N SER A 53 11.57 -8.89 -8.23
CA SER A 53 10.38 -9.53 -8.79
C SER A 53 9.16 -9.21 -7.95
N ILE A 54 8.04 -8.94 -8.61
CA ILE A 54 6.72 -8.71 -7.99
C ILE A 54 5.75 -9.74 -8.59
N LYS A 55 4.96 -10.38 -7.73
CA LYS A 55 3.93 -11.34 -8.12
C LYS A 55 2.64 -11.12 -7.34
N ASP A 56 1.52 -11.63 -7.88
CA ASP A 56 0.22 -11.72 -7.19
C ASP A 56 -0.39 -10.40 -6.68
N VAL A 57 -0.21 -9.31 -7.44
CA VAL A 57 -0.78 -7.99 -7.10
C VAL A 57 -2.30 -8.00 -7.28
N ARG A 58 -3.02 -7.49 -6.28
CA ARG A 58 -4.49 -7.41 -6.27
C ARG A 58 -4.93 -6.02 -5.78
N ILE A 59 -6.01 -5.50 -6.36
CA ILE A 59 -6.63 -4.22 -5.97
C ILE A 59 -8.11 -4.49 -5.67
N TYR A 60 -8.59 -4.01 -4.52
CA TYR A 60 -9.97 -4.17 -4.07
C TYR A 60 -10.66 -2.81 -3.96
N ASN A 61 -11.93 -2.75 -4.32
CA ASN A 61 -12.78 -1.56 -4.18
C ASN A 61 -13.43 -1.44 -2.79
N ARG A 62 -12.92 -2.19 -1.81
CA ARG A 62 -13.38 -2.20 -0.42
C ARG A 62 -12.19 -2.40 0.53
N ALA A 63 -12.36 -1.99 1.77
CA ALA A 63 -11.44 -2.39 2.83
C ALA A 63 -11.54 -3.89 3.10
N LEU A 64 -10.40 -4.54 3.27
CA LEU A 64 -10.33 -5.93 3.73
C LEU A 64 -10.27 -5.98 5.26
N THR A 65 -10.79 -7.05 5.84
CA THR A 65 -10.63 -7.35 7.27
C THR A 65 -9.25 -7.97 7.53
N SER A 66 -8.81 -7.98 8.80
CA SER A 66 -7.58 -8.65 9.21
C SER A 66 -7.58 -10.14 8.84
N ASP A 67 -8.73 -10.80 8.97
CA ASP A 67 -8.87 -12.23 8.69
C ASP A 67 -8.75 -12.52 7.19
N GLU A 68 -9.33 -11.66 6.35
CA GLU A 68 -9.21 -11.77 4.89
C GLU A 68 -7.75 -11.59 4.44
N ILE A 69 -7.01 -10.68 5.07
CA ILE A 69 -5.59 -10.45 4.77
C ILE A 69 -4.75 -11.68 5.17
N SER A 70 -5.00 -12.25 6.34
CA SER A 70 -4.32 -13.47 6.82
C SER A 70 -4.58 -14.67 5.90
N GLN A 71 -5.82 -14.82 5.43
CA GLN A 71 -6.18 -15.84 4.45
C GLN A 71 -5.46 -15.63 3.11
N LEU A 72 -5.42 -14.39 2.59
CA LEU A 72 -4.71 -14.09 1.35
C LEU A 72 -3.21 -14.36 1.44
N TYR A 73 -2.57 -14.05 2.57
CA TYR A 73 -1.17 -14.39 2.83
C TYR A 73 -0.93 -15.91 2.77
N SER A 74 -1.83 -16.69 3.38
CA SER A 74 -1.71 -18.16 3.45
C SER A 74 -1.97 -18.87 2.12
N LEU A 75 -2.57 -18.18 1.13
CA LEU A 75 -2.84 -18.71 -0.21
C LEU A 75 -1.65 -18.61 -1.17
N GLY A 76 -0.65 -17.78 -0.85
CA GLY A 76 0.53 -17.50 -1.70
C GLY A 76 1.74 -18.36 -1.33
#